data_AF-A0A846PGK3-F1
#
_entry.id   AF-A0A846PGK3-F1
#
_cell.length_a   1.000
_cell.length_b   1.000
_cell.length_c   1.000
_cell.angle_alpha   90.00
_cell.angle_beta   90.00
_cell.angle_gamma   90.00
#
_symmetry.space_group_name_H-M   'P 1'
#
loop_
_entity.id
_entity.type
_entity.pdbx_description
1 polymer ?
#
loop_
_entity_poly.entity_id
_entity_poly.type
_entity_poly.pdbx_seq_one_letter_code
_entity_poly.pdbx_strand_id
1 'polypeptide(L)'
;VKPSKIRVEADEVTYGLHIIIRFNLEQDLFGDKITVRELPEVWNQNYKDYLDVDIKNDAEGVMQDTHWASGFYGYFPSYTLGNIYSAQISAALEKDKPDW
;
A
#
# COMPACT_ATOMS: atom_id res chain seq x y z
N VAL A 1 -5.67 14.89 5.67
CA VAL A 1 -4.48 14.17 5.16
C VAL A 1 -3.44 14.15 6.26
N LYS A 2 -3.07 12.96 6.74
CA LYS A 2 -2.04 12.75 7.77
C LYS A 2 -1.45 11.36 7.58
N PRO A 3 -0.12 11.23 7.39
CA PRO A 3 0.52 9.93 7.34
C PRO A 3 0.22 9.08 8.59
N SER A 4 -0.04 7.79 8.37
CA SER A 4 -0.35 6.83 9.42
C SER A 4 0.34 5.49 9.13
N LYS A 5 0.26 4.53 10.06
CA LYS A 5 0.94 3.23 9.95
C LYS A 5 0.06 2.14 9.33
N ILE A 6 -1.23 2.19 9.65
CA ILE A 6 -2.19 1.14 9.33
C ILE A 6 -2.85 1.47 7.99
N ARG A 7 -2.58 0.65 6.98
CA ARG A 7 -3.05 0.86 5.60
C ARG A 7 -4.57 1.07 5.52
N VAL A 8 -5.34 0.27 6.26
CA VAL A 8 -6.81 0.33 6.23
C VAL A 8 -7.38 1.59 6.92
N GLU A 9 -6.55 2.32 7.67
CA GLU A 9 -6.90 3.57 8.34
C GLU A 9 -6.32 4.81 7.61
N ALA A 10 -5.61 4.61 6.50
CA ALA A 10 -4.98 5.69 5.75
C ALA A 10 -6.02 6.55 5.01
N ASP A 11 -5.72 7.84 4.88
CA ASP A 11 -6.54 8.74 4.08
C ASP A 11 -6.30 8.53 2.57
N GLU A 12 -7.21 9.04 1.73
CA GLU A 12 -7.20 8.81 0.28
C GLU A 12 -5.90 9.23 -0.42
N VAL A 13 -5.18 10.23 0.12
CA VAL A 13 -3.94 10.74 -0.47
C VAL A 13 -2.75 9.86 -0.07
N THR A 14 -2.71 9.39 1.18
CA THR A 14 -1.59 8.59 1.70
C THR A 14 -1.76 7.09 1.44
N TYR A 15 -2.98 6.61 1.24
CA TYR A 15 -3.30 5.20 1.00
C TYR A 15 -2.46 4.55 -0.12
N GLY A 16 -2.28 5.26 -1.23
CA GLY A 16 -1.50 4.77 -2.37
C GLY A 16 -0.04 4.44 -2.03
N LEU A 17 0.56 5.18 -1.09
CA LEU A 17 1.95 4.95 -0.65
C LEU A 17 2.09 3.61 0.07
N HIS A 18 1.11 3.23 0.91
CA HIS A 18 1.09 1.92 1.56
C HIS A 18 1.10 0.77 0.56
N ILE A 19 0.39 0.93 -0.56
CA ILE A 19 0.33 -0.06 -1.63
C ILE A 19 1.65 -0.11 -2.41
N ILE A 20 2.25 1.04 -2.73
CA ILE A 20 3.55 1.12 -3.42
C ILE A 20 4.64 0.40 -2.61
N ILE A 21 4.69 0.62 -1.30
CA ILE A 21 5.68 -0.04 -0.43
C ILE A 21 5.55 -1.57 -0.54
N ARG A 22 4.33 -2.11 -0.42
CA ARG A 22 4.08 -3.56 -0.51
C ARG A 22 4.45 -4.11 -1.89
N PHE A 23 4.08 -3.41 -2.96
CA PHE A 23 4.42 -3.78 -4.32
C PHE A 23 5.94 -3.83 -4.55
N ASN A 24 6.68 -2.84 -4.05
CA ASN A 24 8.14 -2.82 -4.17
C ASN A 24 8.79 -3.95 -3.36
N LEU A 25 8.32 -4.20 -2.13
CA LEU A 25 8.80 -5.30 -1.30
C LEU A 25 8.54 -6.67 -1.96
N GLU A 26 7.37 -6.85 -2.59
CA GLU A 26 7.08 -8.07 -3.36
C GLU A 26 8.05 -8.22 -4.53
N GLN A 27 8.27 -7.17 -5.33
CA GLN A 27 9.23 -7.21 -6.44
C GLN A 27 10.65 -7.53 -5.97
N ASP A 28 11.10 -6.95 -4.85
CA ASP A 28 12.44 -7.16 -4.33
C ASP A 28 12.61 -8.56 -3.71
N LEU A 29 11.56 -9.11 -3.07
CA LEU A 29 11.53 -10.50 -2.62
C LEU A 29 11.64 -11.48 -3.79
N PHE A 30 10.79 -11.31 -4.82
CA PHE A 30 10.79 -12.20 -5.99
C PHE A 30 12.00 -12.01 -6.90
N GLY A 31 12.65 -10.85 -6.83
CA GLY A 31 13.88 -10.54 -7.54
C GLY A 31 15.15 -10.92 -6.79
N ASP A 32 15.05 -11.67 -5.68
CA ASP A 32 16.17 -12.07 -4.80
C ASP A 32 17.03 -10.89 -4.31
N LYS A 33 16.44 -9.69 -4.20
CA LYS A 33 17.14 -8.49 -3.71
C LYS A 33 17.09 -8.35 -2.19
N ILE A 34 16.05 -8.91 -1.57
CA ILE A 34 15.88 -8.97 -0.12
C ILE A 34 15.40 -10.37 0.29
N THR A 35 15.71 -10.77 1.51
CA THR A 35 15.23 -12.02 2.11
C THR A 35 14.03 -11.77 3.03
N VAL A 36 13.26 -12.81 3.33
CA VAL A 36 12.13 -12.75 4.28
C VAL A 36 12.57 -12.23 5.66
N ARG A 37 13.80 -12.55 6.09
CA ARG A 37 14.35 -12.13 7.38
C ARG A 37 14.61 -10.62 7.43
N GLU A 38 14.87 -9.98 6.29
CA GLU A 38 15.14 -8.55 6.19
C GLU A 38 13.85 -7.71 6.10
N LEU A 39 12.69 -8.33 5.83
CA LEU A 39 11.42 -7.62 5.65
C LEU A 39 11.07 -6.62 6.76
N PRO A 40 11.20 -6.93 8.07
CA PRO A 40 10.88 -5.96 9.11
C PRO A 40 11.70 -4.67 8.99
N GLU A 41 12.99 -4.78 8.70
CA GLU A 41 13.89 -3.63 8.59
C GLU A 41 13.61 -2.81 7.34
N VAL A 42 13.49 -3.47 6.18
CA VAL A 42 13.20 -2.79 4.90
C VAL A 42 11.82 -2.14 4.93
N TRP A 43 10.82 -2.79 5.56
CA TRP A 43 9.50 -2.21 5.78
C TRP A 43 9.58 -0.92 6.59
N ASN A 44 10.25 -0.96 7.74
CA ASN A 44 10.36 0.19 8.65
C ASN A 44 11.06 1.36 7.97
N GLN A 45 12.12 1.08 7.21
CA GLN A 45 12.83 2.09 6.44
C GLN A 45 11.92 2.73 5.36
N ASN A 46 11.18 1.91 4.59
CA ASN A 46 10.25 2.43 3.59
C ASN A 46 9.12 3.26 4.23
N TYR A 47 8.57 2.83 5.37
CA TYR A 47 7.56 3.62 6.08
C TYR A 47 8.12 4.94 6.62
N LYS A 48 9.39 4.96 7.03
CA LYS A 48 10.07 6.21 7.40
C LYS A 48 10.26 7.12 6.19
N ASP A 49 10.74 6.59 5.07
CA ASP A 49 11.09 7.38 3.89
C ASP A 49 9.87 7.93 3.14
N TYR A 50 8.79 7.14 3.05
CA TYR A 50 7.61 7.50 2.28
C TYR A 50 6.55 8.24 3.10
N LEU A 51 6.43 7.92 4.40
CA LEU A 51 5.35 8.38 5.25
C LEU A 51 5.84 9.17 6.49
N ASP A 52 7.14 9.20 6.76
CA ASP A 52 7.73 9.80 7.97
C ASP A 52 7.10 9.29 9.27
N VAL A 53 6.83 7.98 9.35
CA VAL A 53 6.28 7.34 10.55
C VAL A 53 7.22 6.27 11.09
N ASP A 54 7.32 6.21 12.43
CA ASP A 54 8.16 5.22 13.11
C ASP A 54 7.34 3.99 13.52
N ILE A 55 7.79 2.81 13.10
CA ILE A 55 7.23 1.52 13.48
C ILE A 55 7.89 1.04 14.79
N LYS A 56 7.07 0.75 15.80
CA LYS A 56 7.46 0.38 17.16
C LYS A 56 7.52 -1.14 17.35
N ASN A 57 6.75 -1.90 16.58
CA ASN A 57 6.73 -3.35 16.61
C ASN A 57 6.15 -3.91 15.29
N ASP A 58 6.41 -5.17 15.02
CA ASP A 58 6.03 -5.80 13.75
C ASP A 58 4.51 -5.92 13.54
N ALA A 59 3.71 -5.90 14.61
CA ALA A 59 2.25 -5.97 14.52
C ALA A 59 1.63 -4.69 13.91
N GLU A 60 2.23 -3.52 14.14
CA GLU A 60 1.87 -2.29 13.41
C GLU A 60 2.71 -2.06 12.13
N GLY A 61 3.66 -2.95 11.85
CA GLY A 61 4.55 -2.93 10.70
C GLY A 61 4.23 -4.04 9.71
N VAL A 62 5.23 -4.85 9.40
CA VAL A 62 5.20 -5.91 8.38
C VAL A 62 4.10 -6.96 8.60
N MET A 63 3.63 -7.18 9.83
CA MET A 63 2.57 -8.16 10.13
C MET A 63 1.14 -7.57 10.12
N GLN A 64 0.96 -6.30 9.74
CA GLN A 64 -0.36 -5.65 9.81
C GLN A 64 -1.40 -6.24 8.83
N ASP A 65 -0.97 -6.93 7.78
CA ASP A 65 -1.83 -7.48 6.73
C ASP A 65 -1.66 -9.01 6.62
N THR A 66 -2.76 -9.72 6.34
CA THR A 66 -2.76 -11.19 6.24
C THR A 66 -2.42 -11.72 4.84
N HIS A 67 -2.25 -10.84 3.86
CA HIS A 67 -2.11 -11.20 2.44
C HIS A 67 -0.94 -12.13 2.18
N TRP A 68 0.26 -11.79 2.65
CA TRP A 68 1.45 -12.63 2.44
C TRP A 68 1.34 -13.99 3.14
N ALA A 69 0.80 -14.02 4.36
CA ALA A 69 0.52 -15.28 5.07
C ALA A 69 -0.51 -16.15 4.34
N SER A 70 -1.43 -15.53 3.60
CA SER A 70 -2.45 -16.19 2.78
C SER A 70 -1.97 -16.51 1.35
N GLY A 71 -0.73 -16.18 1.00
CA GLY A 71 -0.17 -16.39 -0.35
C GLY A 71 -0.67 -15.41 -1.42
N PHE A 72 -1.31 -14.30 -1.03
CA PHE A 72 -1.85 -13.29 -1.95
C PHE A 72 -0.78 -12.28 -2.39
N TYR A 73 0.24 -12.77 -3.08
CA TYR A 73 1.26 -11.94 -3.72
C TYR A 73 0.77 -11.33 -5.03
N GLY A 74 1.17 -10.10 -5.34
CA GLY A 74 0.67 -9.34 -6.48
C GLY A 74 -0.75 -8.81 -6.30
N TYR A 75 -1.36 -8.99 -5.12
CA TYR A 75 -2.73 -8.59 -4.84
C TYR A 75 -2.85 -7.10 -4.53
N PHE A 76 -1.92 -6.53 -3.77
CA PHE A 76 -2.01 -5.14 -3.28
C PHE A 76 -2.21 -4.08 -4.37
N PRO A 77 -1.56 -4.15 -5.55
CA PRO A 77 -1.77 -3.19 -6.63
C PRO A 77 -3.25 -3.04 -7.04
N SER A 78 -4.08 -4.07 -6.86
CA SER A 78 -5.50 -4.00 -7.17
C SER A 78 -6.25 -2.92 -6.39
N TYR A 79 -5.86 -2.62 -5.14
CA TYR A 79 -6.48 -1.56 -4.35
C TYR A 79 -6.23 -0.18 -4.96
N THR A 80 -4.98 0.12 -5.36
CA THR A 80 -4.66 1.40 -6.02
C THR A 80 -5.31 1.51 -7.39
N LEU A 81 -5.37 0.40 -8.15
CA LEU A 81 -6.11 0.39 -9.41
C LEU A 81 -7.59 0.72 -9.19
N GLY A 82 -8.23 0.17 -8.16
CA GLY A 82 -9.60 0.52 -7.77
C GLY A 82 -9.79 2.02 -7.53
N ASN A 83 -8.87 2.66 -6.80
CA ASN A 83 -8.91 4.12 -6.55
C ASN A 83 -8.72 4.94 -7.83
N ILE A 84 -7.87 4.49 -8.76
CA ILE A 84 -7.67 5.19 -10.05
C ILE A 84 -8.91 5.02 -10.93
N TYR A 85 -9.43 3.80 -11.00
CA TYR A 85 -10.62 3.49 -11.79
C TYR A 85 -11.83 4.26 -11.29
N SER A 86 -12.01 4.43 -9.97
CA SER A 86 -13.13 5.20 -9.43
C SER A 86 -13.10 6.65 -9.94
N ALA A 87 -11.95 7.32 -9.91
CA ALA A 87 -11.79 8.67 -10.43
C ALA A 87 -12.04 8.74 -11.95
N GLN A 88 -11.50 7.78 -12.72
CA GLN A 88 -11.72 7.71 -14.17
C GLN A 88 -13.20 7.52 -14.53
N ILE A 89 -13.89 6.64 -13.81
CA ILE A 89 -15.31 6.37 -14.02
C ILE A 89 -16.16 7.58 -13.62
N SER A 90 -15.88 8.21 -12.47
CA SER A 90 -16.58 9.42 -12.03
C SER A 90 -16.44 10.56 -13.04
N ALA A 91 -15.24 10.78 -13.57
CA ALA A 91 -15.01 11.79 -14.61
C ALA A 91 -15.79 11.49 -15.90
N ALA A 92 -15.90 10.21 -16.28
CA ALA A 92 -16.73 9.80 -17.41
C ALA A 92 -18.23 10.01 -17.13
N LEU A 93 -18.69 9.70 -15.92
CA LEU A 93 -20.08 9.92 -15.49
C LEU A 93 -20.45 11.40 -15.46
N GLU A 94 -19.59 12.27 -14.93
CA GLU A 94 -19.81 13.73 -14.91
C GLU A 94 -19.94 14.29 -16.33
N LYS A 95 -19.17 13.74 -17.29
CA LYS A 95 -19.25 14.14 -18.69
C LYS A 95 -20.54 13.66 -19.37
N ASP A 96 -20.90 12.39 -19.16
CA ASP A 96 -22.02 11.76 -19.88
C ASP A 96 -23.38 12.05 -19.21
N LYS A 97 -23.39 12.33 -17.91
CA LYS A 97 -24.58 12.63 -17.09
C LYS A 97 -24.31 13.72 -16.04
N PRO A 98 -24.20 15.00 -16.41
CA PRO A 98 -23.75 16.09 -15.51
C PRO A 98 -24.52 16.29 -14.17
N ASP A 99 -25.71 15.69 -14.02
CA ASP A 99 -26.57 15.82 -12.82
C ASP A 99 -26.68 14.52 -12.00
N TRP A 100 -25.70 13.62 -12.11
CA TRP A 100 -25.70 12.35 -11.37
C TRP A 100 -25.39 12.52 -9.88
#